data_AF-A0AA43A9Q8-F1
#
_entry.id   AF-A0AA43A9Q8-F1
#
_cell.length_a   1.000
_cell.length_b   1.000
_cell.length_c   1.000
_cell.angle_alpha   90.00
_cell.angle_beta   90.00
_cell.angle_gamma   90.00
#
_symmetry.space_group_name_H-M   'P 1'
#
loop_
_entity.id
_entity.type
_entity.pdbx_description
1 polymer ?
#
loop_
_entity_poly.entity_id
_entity_poly.type
_entity_poly.pdbx_seq_one_letter_code
_entity_poly.pdbx_strand_id
1 'polypeptide(L)' 'MPNVVWVDLDKLNLEEGASAQKFNLATHSDASGQVADMFNPTEPPAFLEAGAKAN' A
#
# COMPACT_ATOMS: atom_id res chain seq x y z
N MET A 1 -19.19 6.27 -3.90
CA MET A 1 -19.01 7.36 -2.91
C MET A 1 -17.52 7.57 -2.76
N PRO A 2 -16.98 8.79 -2.92
CA PRO A 2 -15.56 9.01 -2.69
C PRO A 2 -15.24 8.81 -1.19
N ASN A 3 -14.24 7.99 -0.89
CA ASN A 3 -13.80 7.69 0.46
C ASN A 3 -12.41 8.28 0.70
N VAL A 4 -12.15 8.66 1.95
CA VAL A 4 -10.82 9.12 2.41
C VAL A 4 -10.26 8.07 3.35
N VAL A 5 -9.02 7.68 3.11
CA VAL A 5 -8.25 6.79 3.98
C VAL A 5 -7.00 7.50 4.48
N TRP A 6 -6.55 7.14 5.67
CA TRP A 6 -5.28 7.57 6.24
C TRP A 6 -4.54 6.38 6.86
N VAL A 7 -3.23 6.50 6.96
CA VAL A 7 -2.36 5.46 7.52
C VAL A 7 -1.72 6.02 8.78
N ASP A 8 -1.86 5.29 9.87
CA ASP A 8 -1.15 5.55 11.12
C ASP A 8 0.21 4.83 11.05
N LEU A 9 1.29 5.60 11.02
CA LEU A 9 2.64 5.07 10.84
C LEU A 9 3.17 4.37 12.09
N ASP A 10 2.68 4.74 13.28
CA ASP A 10 3.10 4.11 14.54
C ASP A 10 2.62 2.65 14.65
N LYS A 11 1.67 2.25 13.79
CA LYS A 11 1.17 0.87 13.68
C LYS A 11 1.94 0.01 12.68
N LEU A 12 2.89 0.57 11.92
CA LEU A 12 3.65 -0.16 10.91
C LEU A 12 5.07 -0.47 11.42
N ASN A 13 5.60 -1.64 11.03
CA ASN A 13 7.02 -1.91 11.21
C ASN A 13 7.80 -1.26 10.06
N LEU A 14 8.61 -0.24 10.40
CA LEU A 14 9.44 0.52 9.46
C LEU A 14 10.95 0.30 9.71
N GLU A 15 11.32 -0.73 10.47
CA GLU A 15 12.71 -1.09 10.73
C GLU A 15 13.44 -1.56 9.45
N GLU A 16 14.77 -1.47 9.45
CA GLU A 16 15.58 -2.00 8.35
C GLU A 16 15.35 -3.52 8.20
N GLY A 17 15.07 -3.95 6.97
CA GLY A 17 14.76 -5.35 6.67
C GLY A 17 13.31 -5.77 6.95
N ALA A 18 12.44 -4.88 7.41
CA ALA A 18 11.01 -5.14 7.48
C ALA A 18 10.44 -5.51 6.09
N SER A 19 9.44 -6.38 6.06
CA SER A 19 8.81 -6.81 4.81
C SER A 19 8.04 -5.65 4.16
N ALA A 20 8.14 -5.55 2.84
CA ALA A 20 7.28 -4.63 2.09
C ALA A 20 5.82 -5.07 2.24
N GLN A 21 4.92 -4.09 2.39
CA GLN A 21 3.49 -4.33 2.55
C GLN A 21 2.68 -3.47 1.59
N LYS A 22 1.48 -3.94 1.25
CA LYS A 22 0.56 -3.25 0.34
C LYS A 22 -0.86 -3.25 0.88
N PHE A 23 -1.49 -2.10 0.76
CA PHE A 23 -2.92 -1.93 0.84
C PHE A 23 -3.51 -1.91 -0.58
N ASN A 24 -4.35 -2.88 -0.92
CA ASN A 24 -4.95 -2.98 -2.25
C ASN A 24 -6.27 -2.18 -2.32
N LEU A 25 -6.23 -1.01 -2.96
CA LEU A 25 -7.40 -0.15 -3.13
C LEU A 25 -8.55 -0.82 -3.91
N ALA A 26 -8.23 -1.69 -4.87
CA ALA A 26 -9.25 -2.33 -5.71
C ALA A 26 -10.12 -3.32 -4.93
N THR A 27 -9.54 -4.02 -3.96
CA THR A 27 -10.25 -4.99 -3.11
C THR A 27 -10.85 -4.36 -1.85
N HIS A 28 -10.56 -3.08 -1.58
CA HIS A 28 -11.02 -2.34 -0.40
C HIS A 28 -11.68 -1.01 -0.81
N SER A 29 -12.55 -1.06 -1.82
CA SER A 29 -13.18 0.13 -2.41
C SER A 29 -14.14 0.85 -1.46
N ASP A 30 -14.58 0.18 -0.39
CA ASP A 30 -15.44 0.68 0.67
C ASP A 30 -14.67 1.13 1.93
N ALA A 31 -13.35 0.95 1.97
CA ALA A 31 -12.54 1.38 3.11
C ALA A 31 -12.60 2.89 3.32
N SER A 32 -12.59 3.30 4.59
CA SER A 32 -12.52 4.70 5.01
C SER A 32 -11.84 4.80 6.37
N GLY A 33 -11.24 5.96 6.63
CA GLY A 33 -10.53 6.21 7.88
C GLY A 33 -9.17 5.52 7.95
N GLN A 34 -8.81 5.02 9.14
CA GLN A 34 -7.51 4.42 9.39
C GLN A 34 -7.42 3.01 8.77
N VAL A 35 -6.34 2.70 8.02
CA VAL A 35 -6.21 1.42 7.30
C VAL A 35 -4.88 0.66 7.50
N ALA A 36 -4.02 1.02 8.46
CA ALA A 36 -2.71 0.36 8.62
C ALA A 36 -2.83 -1.16 8.86
N ASP A 37 -3.88 -1.59 9.58
CA ASP A 37 -4.11 -3.01 9.90
C ASP A 37 -4.57 -3.84 8.67
N MET A 38 -4.80 -3.19 7.52
CA MET A 38 -5.19 -3.83 6.26
C MET A 38 -4.02 -4.03 5.28
N PHE A 39 -2.81 -3.60 5.66
CA PHE A 39 -1.59 -3.83 4.89
C PHE A 39 -1.18 -5.30 4.99
N ASN A 40 -0.89 -5.91 3.85
CA ASN A 40 -0.45 -7.30 3.78
C ASN A 40 0.94 -7.40 3.13
N PRO A 41 1.81 -8.34 3.56
CA PRO A 41 3.11 -8.55 2.93
C PRO A 41 3.01 -8.72 1.40
N THR A 42 3.93 -8.10 0.67
CA THR A 42 3.97 -8.17 -0.79
C THR A 42 5.39 -7.98 -1.31
N GLU A 43 5.60 -8.35 -2.58
CA GLU A 43 6.81 -7.93 -3.30
C GLU A 43 6.72 -6.44 -3.68
N PRO A 44 7.84 -5.69 -3.60
CA PRO A 44 7.90 -4.32 -4.09
C PRO A 44 7.49 -4.23 -5.58
N PRO A 45 6.86 -3.13 -6.01
CA PRO A 45 6.51 -2.96 -7.41
C PRO A 45 7.76 -2.90 -8.28
N ALA A 46 7.72 -3.56 -9.44
CA ALA A 46 8.76 -3.39 -10.45
C ALA A 46 8.68 -1.97 -11.03
N PHE A 47 9.80 -1.26 -11.00
CA PHE A 47 9.88 0.06 -11.61
C PHE A 47 9.87 -0.07 -13.14
N LEU A 48 9.23 0.88 -13.81
CA LEU A 48 9.34 1.01 -15.26
C LEU A 48 10.68 1.66 -15.59
N GLU A 49 11.49 0.97 -16.38
CA GLU A 49 12.73 1.52 -16.91
C GLU A 49 12.46 2.70 -17.85
N ALA A 50 13.43 3.60 -17.96
CA ALA A 50 13.30 4.77 -18.83
C ALA A 50 12.96 4.36 -20.27
N GLY A 51 11.87 4.89 -20.82
CA GLY A 51 11.40 4.57 -22.17
C GLY A 51 10.50 3.34 -22.28
N ALA A 52 10.31 2.58 -21.19
CA ALA A 52 9.29 1.53 -21.16
C ALA A 52 7.89 2.13 -21.16
N LYS A 53 6.97 1.52 -21.91
CA LYS A 53 5.54 1.85 -21.81
C LYS A 53 4.92 0.99 -20.71
N ALA A 54 4.14 1.62 -19.85
CA ALA A 54 3.20 0.87 -19.00
C ALA A 54 2.19 0.19 -19.95
N ASN A 55 2.08 -1.14 -19.86
CA ASN A 55 1.06 -1.91 -20.57
C ASN A 55 -0.31 -1.71 -19.92
#